data_AF-A0A6I1KGQ7-F1
#
_entry.id   AF-A0A6I1KGQ7-F1
#
_cell.length_a   1.000
_cell.length_b   1.000
_cell.length_c   1.000
_cell.angle_alpha   90.00
_cell.angle_beta   90.00
_cell.angle_gamma   90.00
#
_symmetry.space_group_name_H-M   'P 1'
#
loop_
_entity.id
_entity.type
_entity.pdbx_description
1 polymer ?
#
loop_
_entity_poly.entity_id
_entity_poly.type
_entity_poly.pdbx_seq_one_letter_code
_entity_poly.pdbx_strand_id
1 'polypeptide(L)' 'MRCEYGDGFKVDYSGSLRITKGDDVDLYVKESFIPANVKSGLEAAALHNSCGELRQAAQEATDTIQGAWKHE' A
#
# COMPACT_ATOMS: atom_id res chain seq x y z
N MET A 1 9.75 1.67 -4.38
CA MET A 1 8.92 1.96 -5.57
C MET A 1 7.89 3.01 -5.22
N ARG A 2 7.67 4.00 -6.09
CA ARG A 2 6.64 5.03 -5.91
C ARG A 2 5.78 5.15 -7.16
N CYS A 3 4.47 5.20 -6.99
CA CYS A 3 3.51 5.46 -8.05
C CYS A 3 2.57 6.58 -7.64
N GLU A 4 2.36 7.52 -8.54
CA GLU A 4 1.36 8.58 -8.42
C GLU A 4 0.31 8.34 -9.51
N TYR A 5 -0.96 8.40 -9.13
CA TYR A 5 -2.09 8.14 -10.00
C TYR A 5 -2.86 9.45 -10.25
N GLY A 6 -3.48 9.57 -11.43
CA GLY A 6 -4.15 10.80 -11.86
C GLY A 6 -5.30 11.26 -10.96
N ASP A 7 -5.80 10.38 -10.09
CA ASP A 7 -6.83 10.68 -9.08
C ASP A 7 -6.28 11.25 -7.76
N GLY A 8 -4.97 11.57 -7.69
CA GLY A 8 -4.33 12.10 -6.49
C GLY A 8 -3.98 11.02 -5.44
N PHE A 9 -4.19 9.75 -5.78
CA PHE A 9 -3.69 8.62 -5.01
C PHE A 9 -2.18 8.48 -5.24
N LYS A 10 -1.42 8.26 -4.18
CA LYS A 10 0.04 8.05 -4.25
C LYS A 10 0.41 6.89 -3.35
N VAL A 11 1.19 5.95 -3.89
CA VAL A 11 1.72 4.81 -3.15
C VAL A 11 3.23 4.89 -3.15
N ASP A 12 3.83 4.88 -1.98
CA ASP A 12 5.26 4.73 -1.77
C ASP A 12 5.50 3.44 -0.99
N TYR A 13 6.22 2.51 -1.62
CA TYR A 13 6.60 1.24 -1.02
C TYR A 13 8.11 1.09 -1.05
N SER A 14 8.76 1.23 0.10
CA SER A 14 10.22 1.14 0.25
C SER A 14 10.59 0.22 1.42
N GLY A 15 9.84 -0.87 1.58
CA GLY A 15 9.80 -1.72 2.78
C GLY A 15 8.70 -1.29 3.75
N SER A 16 8.54 0.02 3.95
CA SER A 16 7.30 0.57 4.55
C SER A 16 6.30 0.91 3.47
N LEU A 17 5.00 0.76 3.77
CA LEU A 17 3.91 1.17 2.89
C LEU A 17 3.39 2.54 3.34
N ARG A 18 3.41 3.52 2.43
CA ARG A 18 2.78 4.82 2.61
C ARG A 18 1.79 5.06 1.48
N ILE A 19 0.54 5.32 1.84
CA ILE A 19 -0.52 5.68 0.92
C ILE A 19 -0.96 7.10 1.24
N THR A 20 -1.02 7.94 0.22
CA THR A 20 -1.44 9.34 0.31
C THR A 20 -2.62 9.52 -0.63
N LYS A 21 -3.63 10.29 -0.23
CA LYS A 21 -4.80 10.57 -1.06
C LYS A 21 -5.10 12.07 -0.98
N GLY A 22 -4.89 12.77 -2.09
CA GLY A 22 -4.87 14.24 -2.08
C GLY A 22 -3.62 14.76 -1.34
N ASP A 23 -3.81 15.71 -0.43
CA ASP A 23 -2.73 16.30 0.36
C ASP A 23 -2.45 15.56 1.69
N ASP A 24 -3.30 14.59 2.07
CA ASP A 24 -3.22 13.93 3.38
C ASP A 24 -2.74 12.47 3.30
N VAL A 25 -2.07 12.02 4.36
CA VAL A 25 -1.56 10.64 4.48
C VAL A 25 -2.70 9.76 4.97
N ASP A 26 -3.28 9.01 4.04
CA ASP A 26 -4.39 8.10 4.30
C ASP A 26 -3.94 6.89 5.14
N LEU A 27 -2.75 6.34 4.84
CA LEU A 27 -2.22 5.15 5.52
C LEU A 27 -0.69 5.18 5.58
N TYR A 28 -0.13 4.89 6.74
CA TYR A 28 1.30 4.60 6.89
C TYR A 28 1.51 3.35 7.74
N VAL A 29 2.13 2.34 7.16
CA VAL A 29 2.40 1.06 7.81
C VAL A 29 3.87 0.72 7.68
N LYS A 30 4.53 0.53 8.82
CA LYS A 30 5.92 0.06 8.88
C LYS A 30 5.98 -1.39 8.43
N GLU A 31 7.09 -1.77 7.80
CA GLU A 31 7.29 -3.12 7.24
C GLU A 31 6.87 -4.26 8.18
N SER A 32 7.26 -4.18 9.46
CA SER A 32 7.00 -5.22 10.48
C SER A 32 5.51 -5.41 10.81
N PHE A 33 4.67 -4.45 10.43
CA PHE A 33 3.22 -4.48 10.65
C PHE A 33 2.44 -4.76 9.36
N ILE A 34 3.13 -4.94 8.24
CA ILE A 34 2.49 -5.34 6.99
C ILE A 34 2.25 -6.85 7.05
N PRO A 35 1.00 -7.32 6.94
CA PRO A 35 0.70 -8.75 6.87
C PRO A 35 1.47 -9.44 5.74
N ALA A 36 1.97 -10.66 5.98
CA ALA A 36 2.85 -11.35 5.01
C ALA A 36 2.20 -11.56 3.64
N ASN A 37 0.88 -11.81 3.61
CA ASN A 37 0.10 -11.93 2.37
C ASN A 37 0.13 -10.63 1.56
N VAL A 38 -0.06 -9.49 2.21
CA VAL A 38 -0.03 -8.17 1.59
C VAL A 38 1.40 -7.80 1.16
N LYS A 39 2.39 -8.07 2.02
CA LYS A 39 3.80 -7.79 1.74
C LYS A 39 4.25 -8.47 0.45
N SER A 40 3.89 -9.74 0.26
CA SER A 40 4.24 -10.49 -0.95
C SER A 40 3.68 -9.83 -2.23
N GLY A 41 2.47 -9.27 -2.18
CA GLY A 41 1.88 -8.55 -3.32
C GLY A 41 2.59 -7.23 -3.63
N LEU A 42 2.96 -6.47 -2.59
CA LEU A 42 3.71 -5.22 -2.74
C LEU A 42 5.13 -5.46 -3.28
N GLU A 43 5.81 -6.52 -2.82
CA GLU A 43 7.12 -6.90 -3.33
C GLU A 43 7.07 -7.38 -4.77
N ALA A 44 6.07 -8.18 -5.14
CA ALA A 44 5.87 -8.60 -6.53
C ALA A 44 5.63 -7.39 -7.46
N ALA A 45 4.75 -6.46 -7.06
CA ALA A 45 4.50 -5.24 -7.82
C ALA A 45 5.76 -4.37 -7.97
N ALA A 46 6.57 -4.28 -6.90
CA ALA A 46 7.85 -3.59 -6.91
C ALA A 46 8.88 -4.24 -7.85
N LEU A 47 8.93 -5.58 -7.85
CA LEU A 47 9.81 -6.37 -8.72
C LEU A 47 9.42 -6.22 -10.20
N HIS A 48 8.11 -6.25 -10.50
CA HIS A 48 7.58 -6.05 -11.85
C HIS A 48 7.62 -4.58 -12.30
N ASN A 49 7.94 -3.65 -11.38
CA ASN A 49 7.89 -2.21 -11.59
C ASN A 49 6.54 -1.75 -12.18
N SER A 50 5.45 -2.37 -11.72
CA SER A 50 4.10 -2.19 -12.25
C SER A 50 3.24 -1.35 -11.32
N CYS A 51 2.93 -0.12 -11.74
CA CYS A 51 2.05 0.75 -10.95
C CYS A 51 0.61 0.22 -10.87
N GLY A 52 0.15 -0.59 -11.82
CA GLY A 52 -1.16 -1.22 -11.75
C GLY A 52 -1.22 -2.23 -10.61
N GLU A 53 -0.24 -3.13 -10.55
CA GLU A 53 -0.13 -4.12 -9.47
C GLU A 53 0.10 -3.45 -8.11
N LEU A 54 0.92 -2.39 -8.06
CA LEU A 54 1.19 -1.68 -6.82
C LEU A 54 -0.09 -1.01 -6.27
N ARG A 55 -0.96 -0.51 -7.16
CA ARG A 55 -2.24 0.09 -6.76
C ARG A 55 -3.13 -0.96 -6.10
N GLN A 56 -3.25 -2.12 -6.74
CA GLN A 56 -4.11 -3.20 -6.27
C GLN A 56 -3.61 -3.75 -4.93
N ALA A 57 -2.31 -4.01 -4.81
CA ALA A 57 -1.68 -4.48 -3.58
C ALA A 57 -1.81 -3.47 -2.43
N ALA A 58 -1.66 -2.18 -2.72
CA ALA A 58 -1.85 -1.12 -1.72
C ALA A 58 -3.32 -0.99 -1.27
N GLN A 59 -4.29 -1.16 -2.17
CA GLN A 59 -5.71 -1.16 -1.80
C GLN A 59 -6.08 -2.36 -0.93
N GLU A 60 -5.59 -3.55 -1.28
CA GLU A 60 -5.75 -4.76 -0.45
C GLU A 60 -5.10 -4.60 0.93
N ALA A 61 -3.94 -3.93 0.98
CA ALA A 61 -3.28 -3.57 2.24
C ALA A 61 -4.20 -2.72 3.12
N THR A 62 -4.74 -1.63 2.57
CA THR A 62 -5.64 -0.73 3.30
C THR A 62 -6.87 -1.48 3.80
N ASP A 63 -7.52 -2.28 2.96
CA ASP A 63 -8.72 -3.04 3.34
C ASP A 63 -8.44 -4.07 4.45
N THR A 64 -7.35 -4.83 4.31
CA THR A 64 -6.91 -5.81 5.32
C THR A 64 -6.63 -5.14 6.67
N ILE A 65 -5.91 -4.02 6.64
CA ILE A 65 -5.52 -3.29 7.85
C ILE A 65 -6.73 -2.63 8.48
N GLN A 66 -7.56 -1.90 7.72
CA GLN A 66 -8.79 -1.29 8.25
C GLN A 66 -9.78 -2.33 8.77
N GLY A 67 -9.88 -3.49 8.11
CA GLY A 67 -10.68 -4.62 8.56
C GLY A 67 -10.20 -5.20 9.89
N ALA A 68 -8.87 -5.28 10.10
CA ALA A 68 -8.29 -5.71 11.37
C ALA A 68 -8.63 -4.75 12.52
N TRP A 69 -8.71 -3.44 12.26
CA TRP A 69 -8.97 -2.42 13.28
C TRP A 69 -10.45 -2.30 13.66
N LYS A 70 -11.37 -2.75 12.80
CA LYS A 70 -12.82 -2.77 13.11
C LYS A 70 -13.24 -3.87 14.08
N HIS A 71 -12.33 -4.78 14.45
CA HIS A 71 -12.60 -5.91 15.32
C HIS A 71 -12.02 -5.77 16.74
N GLU A 72 -11.63 -4.55 17.13
CA GLU A 72 -11.19 -4.21 18.50
C GLU A 72 -12.30 -3.58 19.35
#